data_AF-A0A2M8CHI5-F1
#
_entry.id   AF-A0A2M8CHI5-F1
#
_cell.length_a   1.000
_cell.length_b   1.000
_cell.length_c   1.000
_cell.angle_alpha   90.00
_cell.angle_beta   90.00
_cell.angle_gamma   90.00
#
_symmetry.space_group_name_H-M   'P 1'
#
loop_
_entity.id
_entity.type
_entity.pdbx_description
1 polymer ?
#
loop_
_entity_poly.entity_id
_entity_poly.type
_entity_poly.pdbx_seq_one_letter_code
_entity_poly.pdbx_strand_id
1 'polypeptide(L)'
;MKNLAFITLFAIITSLVFIGCKKESSSDIGGDQSSIGEVGNNFSISSATGISNVSATVTKLENGISTIHVAGTITDPNIRALAATMSNVVFGTYDETTGNFTGDLKMKFTKEGIADQLDADGKSFTLAKFDGKVGDTYSCENAIGGTFTRTVTAKSDVDDFPYGFYNIKTMT
;
A
#
# COMPACT_ATOMS: atom_id res chain seq x y z
N MET A 1 40.03 6.26 20.82
CA MET A 1 38.60 5.98 21.05
C MET A 1 37.77 7.04 20.35
N LYS A 2 37.41 6.84 19.07
CA LYS A 2 36.62 7.84 18.32
C LYS A 2 35.76 7.26 17.19
N ASN A 3 35.65 5.93 17.09
CA ASN A 3 34.99 5.25 15.96
C ASN A 3 33.86 4.30 16.40
N LEU A 4 33.39 4.38 17.66
CA LEU A 4 32.37 3.46 18.19
C LEU A 4 30.94 4.05 18.20
N ALA A 5 30.79 5.36 17.98
CA ALA A 5 29.48 6.04 17.98
C ALA A 5 28.81 6.10 16.59
N PHE A 6 29.54 5.85 15.51
CA PHE A 6 28.99 5.90 14.14
C PHE A 6 28.37 4.57 13.69
N ILE A 7 28.75 3.44 14.30
CA ILE A 7 28.24 2.11 13.95
C ILE A 7 26.83 1.88 14.55
N THR A 8 26.51 2.53 15.67
CA THR A 8 25.20 2.41 16.33
C THR A 8 24.09 3.23 15.67
N LEU A 9 24.40 4.31 14.96
CA LEU A 9 23.40 5.11 14.24
C LEU A 9 22.99 4.47 12.90
N PHE A 10 23.91 3.74 12.25
CA PHE A 10 23.63 3.00 11.02
C PHE A 10 22.69 1.81 11.25
N ALA A 11 22.79 1.15 12.42
CA ALA A 11 21.95 0.00 12.80
C ALA A 11 20.50 0.37 13.16
N ILE A 12 20.25 1.62 13.58
CA ILE A 12 18.89 2.10 13.92
C ILE A 12 18.15 2.51 12.64
N ILE A 13 18.86 3.05 11.64
CA ILE A 13 18.26 3.44 10.34
C ILE A 13 17.96 2.21 9.47
N THR A 14 18.69 1.09 9.63
CA THR A 14 18.35 -0.19 8.94
C THR A 14 17.17 -0.94 9.56
N SER A 15 16.69 -0.56 10.76
CA SER A 15 15.51 -1.17 11.39
C SER A 15 14.17 -0.54 10.95
N LEU A 16 14.16 0.29 9.91
CA LEU A 16 12.94 0.81 9.29
C LEU A 16 12.48 -0.01 8.06
N VAL A 17 13.14 -1.14 7.77
CA VAL A 17 13.08 -1.82 6.46
C VAL A 17 12.24 -3.11 6.44
N PHE A 18 11.51 -3.44 7.50
CA PHE A 18 10.59 -4.59 7.46
C PHE A 18 9.20 -4.16 7.94
N ILE A 19 8.35 -3.75 6.99
CA ILE A 19 6.90 -3.51 7.17
C ILE A 19 6.21 -4.88 7.26
N GLY A 20 6.64 -5.66 8.26
CA GLY A 20 6.47 -7.10 8.41
C GLY A 20 5.29 -7.57 9.27
N CYS A 21 4.03 -7.64 8.83
CA CYS A 21 2.92 -8.10 9.67
C CYS A 21 3.22 -9.47 10.34
N LYS A 22 3.38 -9.54 11.67
CA LYS A 22 3.72 -10.74 12.44
C LYS A 22 2.53 -11.38 13.14
N LYS A 23 1.55 -10.61 13.62
CA LYS A 23 0.52 -11.13 14.54
C LYS A 23 -0.85 -10.50 14.30
N GLU A 24 -1.89 -11.35 14.29
CA GLU A 24 -3.26 -10.95 14.01
C GLU A 24 -4.06 -10.62 15.26
N SER A 25 -4.70 -9.46 15.23
CA SER A 25 -6.04 -9.28 15.78
C SER A 25 -6.97 -8.90 14.63
N SER A 26 -7.52 -9.91 13.92
CA SER A 26 -8.58 -9.80 12.91
C SER A 26 -8.26 -9.13 11.55
N SER A 27 -7.09 -9.39 10.96
CA SER A 27 -6.60 -8.62 9.79
C SER A 27 -6.81 -9.23 8.41
N ASP A 28 -7.35 -10.45 8.26
CA ASP A 28 -7.76 -10.97 6.95
C ASP A 28 -9.23 -10.66 6.63
N ILE A 29 -9.52 -10.52 5.34
CA ILE A 29 -10.85 -10.29 4.80
C ILE A 29 -11.38 -11.57 4.15
N GLY A 30 -12.60 -11.95 4.51
CA GLY A 30 -13.30 -13.08 3.91
C GLY A 30 -13.98 -12.70 2.59
N GLY A 31 -14.85 -13.59 2.13
CA GLY A 31 -15.74 -13.36 1.00
C GLY A 31 -15.18 -13.77 -0.36
N ASP A 32 -16.08 -13.80 -1.35
CA ASP A 32 -15.75 -14.11 -2.73
C ASP A 32 -14.82 -13.05 -3.34
N GLN A 33 -14.00 -13.46 -4.30
CA GLN A 33 -13.22 -12.57 -5.14
C GLN A 33 -14.12 -11.52 -5.81
N SER A 34 -13.70 -10.26 -5.74
CA SER A 34 -14.35 -9.14 -6.42
C SER A 34 -13.81 -9.00 -7.84
N SER A 35 -14.67 -8.54 -8.76
CA SER A 35 -14.26 -8.23 -10.14
C SER A 35 -13.22 -7.13 -10.22
N ILE A 36 -13.06 -6.30 -9.17
CA ILE A 36 -12.00 -5.28 -9.06
C ILE A 36 -10.60 -5.91 -9.21
N GLY A 37 -10.41 -7.13 -8.70
CA GLY A 37 -9.12 -7.81 -8.69
C GLY A 37 -8.78 -8.57 -9.98
N GLU A 38 -9.61 -8.51 -11.01
CA GLU A 38 -9.39 -9.21 -12.28
C GLU A 38 -8.23 -8.62 -13.09
N VAL A 39 -7.49 -9.50 -13.79
CA VAL A 39 -6.37 -9.11 -14.65
C VAL A 39 -6.83 -8.18 -15.76
N GLY A 40 -6.08 -7.11 -15.99
CA GLY A 40 -6.38 -6.09 -16.99
C GLY A 40 -7.16 -4.89 -16.46
N ASN A 41 -7.67 -4.95 -15.22
CA ASN A 41 -8.25 -3.77 -14.59
C ASN A 41 -7.21 -2.69 -14.33
N ASN A 42 -7.61 -1.44 -14.54
CA ASN A 42 -6.78 -0.27 -14.32
C ASN A 42 -7.36 0.58 -13.17
N PHE A 43 -6.48 1.07 -12.32
CA PHE A 43 -6.84 2.01 -11.25
C PHE A 43 -6.54 3.44 -11.71
N SER A 44 -7.54 4.31 -11.59
CA SER A 44 -7.34 5.74 -11.83
C SER A 44 -6.64 6.35 -10.62
N ILE A 45 -5.37 6.73 -10.81
CA ILE A 45 -4.61 7.44 -9.80
C ILE A 45 -4.65 8.92 -10.16
N SER A 46 -5.31 9.72 -9.32
CA SER A 46 -5.28 11.17 -9.44
C SER A 46 -3.83 11.64 -9.39
N SER A 47 -3.43 12.49 -10.35
CA SER A 47 -2.07 13.03 -10.43
C SER A 47 -1.68 13.69 -9.11
N ALA A 48 -0.65 13.17 -8.45
CA ALA A 48 -0.02 13.83 -7.32
C ALA A 48 0.95 14.89 -7.82
N THR A 49 1.00 16.06 -7.16
CA THR A 49 1.97 17.09 -7.52
C THR A 49 3.39 16.52 -7.39
N GLY A 50 4.20 16.66 -8.45
CA GLY A 50 5.56 16.12 -8.47
C GLY A 50 5.69 14.68 -8.98
N ILE A 51 4.60 14.05 -9.42
CA ILE A 51 4.59 12.71 -10.05
C ILE A 51 3.74 12.74 -11.33
N SER A 52 4.27 12.22 -12.43
CA SER A 52 3.61 12.16 -13.74
C SER A 52 3.56 10.73 -14.30
N ASN A 53 2.73 10.54 -15.34
CA ASN A 53 2.62 9.27 -16.08
C ASN A 53 2.31 8.06 -15.19
N VAL A 54 1.50 8.27 -14.16
CA VAL A 54 1.18 7.22 -13.20
C VAL A 54 0.20 6.23 -13.82
N SER A 55 0.55 4.94 -13.75
CA SER A 55 -0.32 3.84 -14.14
C SER A 55 -0.37 2.79 -13.03
N ALA A 56 -1.52 2.16 -12.85
CA ALA A 56 -1.68 0.99 -11.99
C ALA A 56 -2.60 -0.01 -12.66
N THR A 57 -2.09 -1.21 -12.93
CA THR A 57 -2.80 -2.26 -13.67
C THR A 57 -2.66 -3.59 -12.97
N VAL A 58 -3.75 -4.35 -12.87
CA VAL A 58 -3.69 -5.74 -12.39
C VAL A 58 -3.02 -6.60 -13.46
N THR A 59 -1.83 -7.09 -13.16
CA THR A 59 -1.03 -7.94 -14.08
C THR A 59 -1.18 -9.42 -13.78
N LYS A 60 -1.59 -9.77 -12.56
CA LYS A 60 -1.70 -11.15 -12.12
C LYS A 60 -2.81 -11.32 -11.08
N LEU A 61 -3.50 -12.46 -11.12
CA LEU A 61 -4.44 -12.88 -10.08
C LEU A 61 -4.21 -14.37 -9.78
N GLU A 62 -3.74 -14.69 -8.58
CA GLU A 62 -3.53 -16.05 -8.12
C GLU A 62 -3.98 -16.20 -6.67
N ASN A 63 -4.70 -17.29 -6.36
CA ASN A 63 -5.17 -17.59 -5.01
C ASN A 63 -5.94 -16.44 -4.33
N GLY A 64 -6.71 -15.67 -5.10
CA GLY A 64 -7.47 -14.51 -4.60
C GLY A 64 -6.62 -13.26 -4.32
N ILE A 65 -5.35 -13.26 -4.71
CA ILE A 65 -4.43 -12.13 -4.55
C ILE A 65 -4.10 -11.56 -5.93
N SER A 66 -4.41 -10.28 -6.10
CA SER A 66 -4.08 -9.49 -7.28
C SER A 66 -2.70 -8.85 -7.14
N THR A 67 -1.85 -9.00 -8.15
CA THR A 67 -0.64 -8.18 -8.30
C THR A 67 -0.99 -6.98 -9.17
N ILE A 68 -0.79 -5.79 -8.62
CA ILE A 68 -0.98 -4.51 -9.29
C ILE A 68 0.39 -3.95 -9.62
N HIS A 69 0.69 -3.87 -10.91
CA HIS A 69 1.89 -3.21 -11.38
C HIS A 69 1.64 -1.71 -11.42
N VAL A 70 2.45 -0.97 -10.67
CA VAL A 70 2.44 0.48 -10.59
C VAL A 70 3.69 1.01 -11.29
N ALA A 71 3.54 2.04 -12.09
CA ALA A 71 4.65 2.75 -12.72
C ALA A 71 4.39 4.25 -12.77
N GLY A 72 5.46 5.04 -12.80
CA GLY A 72 5.36 6.49 -12.99
C GLY A 72 6.73 7.16 -13.03
N THR A 73 6.70 8.49 -13.08
CA THR A 73 7.91 9.32 -13.10
C THR A 73 7.82 10.39 -12.03
N ILE A 74 8.80 10.44 -11.12
CA ILE A 74 8.95 11.51 -10.13
C ILE A 74 9.61 12.70 -10.83
N THR A 75 8.88 13.82 -10.91
CA THR A 75 9.33 15.04 -11.59
C THR A 75 9.83 16.10 -10.61
N ASP A 76 9.39 16.06 -9.35
CA ASP A 76 9.85 17.00 -8.32
C ASP A 76 11.25 16.63 -7.80
N PRO A 77 12.22 17.57 -7.81
CA PRO A 77 13.60 17.30 -7.40
C PRO A 77 13.75 16.97 -5.91
N ASN A 78 12.88 17.49 -5.04
CA ASN A 78 12.90 17.15 -3.61
C ASN A 78 12.40 15.73 -3.39
N ILE A 79 11.35 15.32 -4.12
CA ILE A 79 10.84 13.94 -4.06
C ILE A 79 11.88 12.97 -4.65
N ARG A 80 12.59 13.36 -5.72
CA ARG A 80 13.70 12.55 -6.27
C ARG A 80 14.84 12.37 -5.28
N ALA A 81 15.22 13.43 -4.57
CA ALA A 81 16.24 13.37 -3.53
C ALA A 81 15.81 12.43 -2.39
N LEU A 82 14.55 12.51 -1.96
CA LEU A 82 14.00 11.61 -0.95
C LEU A 82 13.94 10.15 -1.45
N ALA A 83 13.47 9.92 -2.68
CA ALA A 83 13.41 8.60 -3.28
C ALA A 83 14.80 7.95 -3.43
N ALA A 84 15.84 8.72 -3.77
CA ALA A 84 17.22 8.22 -3.83
C ALA A 84 17.73 7.75 -2.45
N THR A 85 17.30 8.40 -1.36
CA THR A 85 17.63 7.94 0.00
C THR A 85 16.83 6.71 0.44
N MET A 86 15.76 6.38 -0.26
CA MET A 86 14.85 5.26 0.00
C MET A 86 14.86 4.24 -1.13
N SER A 87 15.88 4.21 -2.01
CA SER A 87 15.93 3.35 -3.20
C SER A 87 15.85 1.85 -2.90
N ASN A 88 15.99 1.46 -1.62
CA ASN A 88 15.85 0.08 -1.14
C ASN A 88 14.55 -0.17 -0.34
N VAL A 89 13.71 0.84 -0.18
CA VAL A 89 12.56 0.80 0.73
C VAL A 89 11.35 1.39 0.03
N VAL A 90 10.32 0.56 -0.03
CA VAL A 90 8.95 0.85 -0.42
C VAL A 90 8.70 0.92 -1.95
N PHE A 91 8.18 -0.20 -2.46
CA PHE A 91 7.43 -0.31 -3.73
C PHE A 91 8.20 -0.55 -5.03
N GLY A 92 9.44 -1.05 -5.04
CA GLY A 92 10.04 -1.67 -6.24
C GLY A 92 11.31 -1.00 -6.74
N THR A 93 11.43 -0.76 -8.05
CA THR A 93 12.64 -0.23 -8.68
C THR A 93 12.51 1.28 -8.89
N TYR A 94 13.58 2.03 -8.60
CA TYR A 94 13.68 3.46 -8.89
C TYR A 94 14.98 3.74 -9.66
N ASP A 95 14.86 4.48 -10.76
CA ASP A 95 15.97 4.99 -11.55
C ASP A 95 16.22 6.46 -11.22
N GLU A 96 17.30 6.72 -10.49
CA GLU A 96 17.72 8.07 -10.09
C GLU A 96 18.00 9.00 -11.27
N THR A 97 18.38 8.47 -12.44
CA THR A 97 18.72 9.26 -13.63
C THR A 97 17.47 9.82 -14.27
N THR A 98 16.49 8.95 -14.51
CA THR A 98 15.25 9.29 -15.23
C THR A 98 14.12 9.73 -14.29
N GLY A 99 14.20 9.41 -13.01
CA GLY A 99 13.12 9.61 -12.04
C GLY A 99 12.01 8.56 -12.17
N ASN A 100 12.18 7.53 -13.01
CA ASN A 100 11.18 6.50 -13.23
C ASN A 100 11.15 5.52 -12.07
N PHE A 101 9.95 5.10 -11.69
CA PHE A 101 9.76 4.04 -10.71
C PHE A 101 8.76 3.00 -11.23
N THR A 102 8.96 1.76 -10.79
CA THR A 102 8.03 0.65 -11.01
C THR A 102 7.91 -0.20 -9.75
N GLY A 103 6.75 -0.83 -9.58
CA GLY A 103 6.43 -1.55 -8.36
C GLY A 103 5.32 -2.54 -8.50
N ASP A 104 5.39 -3.61 -7.71
CA ASP A 104 4.29 -4.57 -7.60
C ASP A 104 3.67 -4.46 -6.21
N LEU A 105 2.40 -4.08 -6.17
CA LEU A 105 1.56 -4.12 -4.98
C LEU A 105 0.75 -5.42 -4.99
N LYS A 106 0.70 -6.12 -3.87
CA LYS A 106 -0.16 -7.30 -3.72
C LYS A 106 -1.36 -6.90 -2.88
N MET A 107 -2.56 -7.15 -3.41
CA MET A 107 -3.81 -6.79 -2.75
C MET A 107 -4.84 -7.90 -2.91
N LYS A 108 -5.68 -8.08 -1.90
CA LYS A 108 -6.84 -8.96 -1.92
C LYS A 108 -8.09 -8.09 -2.05
N PHE A 109 -8.90 -8.38 -3.07
CA PHE A 109 -10.15 -7.66 -3.33
C PHE A 109 -11.32 -8.62 -3.21
N THR A 110 -12.11 -8.51 -2.15
CA THR A 110 -13.29 -9.36 -1.96
C THR A 110 -14.56 -8.54 -1.99
N LYS A 111 -15.71 -9.21 -2.04
CA LYS A 111 -17.02 -8.54 -1.88
C LYS A 111 -17.24 -7.97 -0.48
N GLU A 112 -16.39 -8.32 0.48
CA GLU A 112 -16.48 -7.87 1.88
C GLU A 112 -15.47 -6.76 2.20
N GLY A 113 -14.41 -6.61 1.42
CA GLY A 113 -13.42 -5.56 1.65
C GLY A 113 -12.17 -5.63 0.77
N ILE A 114 -11.17 -4.86 1.17
CA ILE A 114 -9.87 -4.74 0.54
C ILE A 114 -8.79 -4.91 1.61
N ALA A 115 -7.76 -5.69 1.31
CA ALA A 115 -6.61 -5.89 2.18
C ALA A 115 -5.30 -5.83 1.39
N ASP A 116 -4.28 -5.26 2.03
CA ASP A 116 -2.92 -5.23 1.51
C ASP A 116 -2.20 -6.52 1.91
N GLN A 117 -1.38 -7.05 1.03
CA GLN A 117 -0.45 -8.13 1.33
C GLN A 117 0.92 -7.48 1.60
N LEU A 118 1.18 -7.13 2.86
CA LEU A 118 2.31 -6.26 3.23
C LEU A 118 3.68 -6.96 3.18
N ASP A 119 3.77 -8.28 3.01
CA ASP A 119 5.04 -9.01 3.08
C ASP A 119 5.21 -10.22 2.16
N ALA A 120 6.47 -10.66 2.05
CA ALA A 120 6.87 -11.96 1.51
C ALA A 120 6.20 -13.16 2.21
N ASP A 121 5.76 -13.00 3.47
CA ASP A 121 5.10 -14.02 4.28
C ASP A 121 3.61 -14.20 3.96
N GLY A 122 3.04 -13.39 3.05
CA GLY A 122 1.67 -13.58 2.56
C GLY A 122 0.56 -13.24 3.57
N LYS A 123 0.84 -12.35 4.54
CA LYS A 123 -0.15 -11.90 5.53
C LYS A 123 -0.93 -10.67 5.07
N SER A 124 -2.25 -10.81 5.09
CA SER A 124 -3.21 -9.75 4.81
C SER A 124 -3.25 -8.72 5.95
N PHE A 125 -3.28 -7.46 5.57
CA PHE A 125 -3.62 -6.34 6.43
C PHE A 125 -4.81 -5.59 5.84
N THR A 126 -5.97 -5.73 6.49
CA THR A 126 -7.20 -5.03 6.11
C THR A 126 -6.94 -3.55 5.85
N LEU A 127 -7.25 -3.10 4.64
CA LEU A 127 -7.32 -1.69 4.28
C LEU A 127 -8.70 -1.15 4.63
N ALA A 128 -9.75 -1.86 4.23
CA ALA A 128 -11.14 -1.48 4.47
C ALA A 128 -12.06 -2.71 4.44
N LYS A 129 -13.03 -2.79 5.36
CA LYS A 129 -14.18 -3.69 5.25
C LYS A 129 -15.41 -2.89 4.86
N PHE A 130 -16.15 -3.28 3.83
CA PHE A 130 -17.28 -2.46 3.33
C PHE A 130 -18.42 -2.32 4.35
N ASP A 131 -18.54 -3.25 5.30
CA ASP A 131 -19.47 -3.19 6.42
C ASP A 131 -18.91 -2.46 7.66
N GLY A 132 -17.62 -2.06 7.64
CA GLY A 132 -16.93 -1.40 8.74
C GLY A 132 -17.63 -0.13 9.22
N LYS A 133 -17.43 0.24 10.48
CA LYS A 133 -18.07 1.38 11.15
C LYS A 133 -17.01 2.36 11.61
N VAL A 134 -17.39 3.64 11.72
CA VAL A 134 -16.49 4.65 12.33
C VAL A 134 -16.06 4.19 13.72
N GLY A 135 -14.75 4.21 13.97
CA GLY A 135 -14.13 3.71 15.19
C GLY A 135 -13.63 2.27 15.11
N ASP A 136 -13.96 1.51 14.06
CA ASP A 136 -13.37 0.20 13.85
C ASP A 136 -11.86 0.34 13.60
N THR A 137 -11.09 -0.55 14.24
CA THR A 137 -9.63 -0.55 14.13
C THR A 137 -9.11 -1.87 13.56
N TYR A 138 -8.18 -1.78 12.63
CA TYR A 138 -7.44 -2.94 12.10
C TYR A 138 -5.97 -2.76 12.44
N SER A 139 -5.40 -3.72 13.18
CA SER A 139 -4.02 -3.63 13.65
C SER A 139 -3.17 -4.78 13.14
N CYS A 140 -1.93 -4.49 12.78
CA CYS A 140 -0.89 -5.47 12.56
C CYS A 140 0.40 -5.08 13.31
N GLU A 141 0.99 -6.05 14.00
CA GLU A 141 2.36 -5.90 14.51
C GLU A 141 3.35 -6.11 13.38
N ASN A 142 4.37 -5.27 13.23
CA ASN A 142 5.42 -5.46 12.24
C ASN A 142 6.53 -6.40 12.77
N ALA A 143 7.46 -6.79 11.90
CA ALA A 143 8.52 -7.74 12.25
C ALA A 143 9.50 -7.16 13.29
N ILE A 144 9.49 -5.84 13.35
CA ILE A 144 10.19 -4.86 14.16
C ILE A 144 9.80 -4.82 15.65
N GLY A 145 8.55 -5.20 15.93
CA GLY A 145 7.86 -4.94 17.21
C GLY A 145 7.03 -3.62 17.27
N GLY A 146 6.83 -2.92 16.15
CA GLY A 146 5.91 -1.78 16.03
C GLY A 146 4.51 -2.20 15.64
N THR A 147 3.46 -1.52 16.10
CA THR A 147 2.07 -1.79 15.69
C THR A 147 1.59 -0.73 14.71
N PHE A 148 1.10 -1.16 13.56
CA PHE A 148 0.36 -0.31 12.62
C PHE A 148 -1.13 -0.52 12.86
N THR A 149 -1.86 0.58 13.07
CA THR A 149 -3.31 0.56 13.27
C THR A 149 -3.98 1.49 12.28
N ARG A 150 -4.96 0.97 11.54
CA ARG A 150 -5.90 1.76 10.74
C ARG A 150 -7.18 1.91 11.52
N THR A 151 -7.72 3.12 11.57
CA THR A 151 -9.02 3.40 12.19
C THR A 151 -9.94 3.95 11.11
N VAL A 152 -11.15 3.42 11.00
CA VAL A 152 -12.17 4.01 10.14
C VAL A 152 -12.59 5.33 10.77
N THR A 153 -12.23 6.46 10.15
CA THR A 153 -12.51 7.79 10.70
C THR A 153 -13.78 8.40 10.14
N ALA A 154 -14.13 8.03 8.90
CA ALA A 154 -15.38 8.39 8.27
C ALA A 154 -15.90 7.25 7.39
N LYS A 155 -17.23 7.20 7.29
CA LYS A 155 -17.95 6.32 6.38
C LYS A 155 -19.07 7.12 5.74
N SER A 156 -19.14 7.13 4.42
CA SER A 156 -20.29 7.70 3.75
C SER A 156 -21.46 6.71 3.77
N ASP A 157 -22.62 7.19 4.22
CA ASP A 157 -23.87 6.43 4.19
C ASP A 157 -24.59 6.55 2.84
N VAL A 158 -24.08 7.40 1.94
CA VAL A 158 -24.67 7.71 0.63
C VAL A 158 -23.64 7.50 -0.48
N ASP A 159 -24.12 7.21 -1.68
CA ASP A 159 -23.27 7.15 -2.87
C ASP A 159 -22.96 8.61 -3.29
N ASP A 160 -21.88 9.16 -2.77
CA ASP A 160 -21.50 10.57 -2.93
C ASP A 160 -20.18 10.80 -3.65
N PHE A 161 -19.38 9.75 -3.87
CA PHE A 161 -18.13 9.88 -4.58
C PHE A 161 -18.31 9.56 -6.07
N PRO A 162 -18.10 10.53 -6.97
CA PRO A 162 -18.24 10.31 -8.40
C PRO A 162 -17.11 9.42 -8.93
N TYR A 163 -17.47 8.23 -9.44
CA TYR A 163 -16.60 7.27 -10.11
C TYR A 163 -17.16 6.93 -11.51
N GLY A 164 -16.65 7.62 -12.53
CA GLY A 164 -17.19 7.52 -13.90
C GLY A 164 -18.61 8.06 -14.00
N PHE A 165 -19.58 7.23 -14.40
CA PHE A 165 -21.01 7.55 -14.44
C PHE A 165 -21.78 7.18 -13.17
N TYR A 166 -21.10 6.60 -12.18
CA TYR A 166 -21.70 6.15 -10.93
C TYR A 166 -21.24 7.01 -9.77
N ASN A 167 -22.08 7.13 -8.74
CA ASN A 167 -21.59 7.52 -7.43
C ASN A 167 -21.39 6.25 -6.60
N ILE A 168 -20.33 6.22 -5.79
CA ILE A 168 -20.02 5.10 -4.89
C ILE A 168 -19.89 5.60 -3.45
N LYS A 169 -20.27 4.77 -2.47
CA LYS A 169 -19.94 5.02 -1.06
C LYS A 169 -18.44 4.88 -0.86
N THR A 170 -17.86 5.78 -0.07
CA THR A 170 -16.45 5.75 0.30
C THR A 170 -16.26 5.55 1.80
N MET A 171 -15.14 4.94 2.15
CA MET A 171 -14.62 4.93 3.52
C MET A 171 -13.24 5.58 3.51
N THR A 172 -13.00 6.50 4.44
CA THR A 172 -11.74 7.27 4.56
C THR A 172 -11.22 7.29 5.98
#